data_AF-A0A6I3E5I0-F1
#
_entry.id   AF-A0A6I3E5I0-F1
#
_cell.length_a   1.000
_cell.length_b   1.000
_cell.length_c   1.000
_cell.angle_alpha   90.00
_cell.angle_beta   90.00
_cell.angle_gamma   90.00
#
_symmetry.space_group_name_H-M   'P 1'
#
loop_
_entity.id
_entity.type
_entity.pdbx_description
1 polymer ?
#
loop_
_entity_poly.entity_id
_entity_poly.type
_entity_poly.pdbx_seq_one_letter_code
_entity_poly.pdbx_strand_id
1 'polypeptide(L)'
;MSNSLTQLLLLGRGSDLASERGVSCDGELPKASDPELVERAKKARAALGDRAMILGHHYQRDEVIQFADITGDSFKLAQAAASNTTAEIIFFCGVHFMAESADILTSANQKVILPDLAAGCSMADMASAPQVNECWKVLTDLGVAKETIPVTYMNSTAAIKSFTGKNGGTVCTSSNAKRAMSWAFEKGEKVLFLPDQHLGRNTAVLSLGLSLSDCVLWNPWKPRGGLTDDEIRNAKVILWRGHCSVHGRFSLAN
;
A
#
# COMPACT_ATOMS: atom_id res chain seq x y z
N MET A 1 -36.04 -4.51 -22.50
CA MET A 1 -34.83 -3.72 -22.83
C MET A 1 -34.07 -3.55 -21.51
N SER A 2 -33.02 -4.35 -21.30
CA SER A 2 -31.62 -3.91 -21.43
C SER A 2 -31.32 -2.76 -20.45
N ASN A 3 -30.51 -2.93 -19.41
CA ASN A 3 -29.08 -3.16 -19.57
C ASN A 3 -28.49 -4.07 -18.49
N SER A 4 -27.73 -5.04 -18.95
CA SER A 4 -26.88 -5.89 -18.13
C SER A 4 -25.78 -5.07 -17.47
N LEU A 5 -25.54 -5.30 -16.19
CA LEU A 5 -24.38 -4.85 -15.39
C LEU A 5 -23.05 -5.53 -15.84
N THR A 6 -22.96 -5.90 -17.12
CA THR A 6 -21.85 -6.67 -17.67
C THR A 6 -20.80 -5.70 -18.20
N GLN A 7 -19.55 -5.99 -17.83
CA GLN A 7 -18.33 -5.36 -18.35
C GLN A 7 -17.94 -4.02 -17.71
N LEU A 8 -17.53 -4.13 -16.44
CA LEU A 8 -16.39 -3.38 -15.91
C LEU A 8 -15.22 -3.48 -16.92
N LEU A 9 -15.09 -2.42 -17.73
CA LEU A 9 -14.22 -2.27 -18.89
C LEU A 9 -12.76 -2.53 -18.50
N LEU A 10 -12.34 -3.77 -18.75
CA LEU A 10 -10.96 -4.11 -19.04
C LEU A 10 -10.49 -3.20 -20.19
N LEU A 11 -9.31 -2.58 -20.04
CA LEU A 11 -8.56 -1.86 -21.09
C LEU A 11 -8.94 -0.39 -21.39
N GLY A 12 -8.87 0.50 -20.39
CA GLY A 12 -8.38 1.89 -20.60
C GLY A 12 -9.15 2.79 -21.58
N ARG A 13 -10.45 2.55 -21.84
CA ARG A 13 -11.27 3.36 -22.77
C ARG A 13 -12.39 4.17 -22.11
N GLY A 14 -12.38 4.34 -20.79
CA GLY A 14 -13.34 5.17 -20.07
C GLY A 14 -12.92 5.48 -18.64
N SER A 15 -13.46 6.57 -18.08
CA SER A 15 -13.33 6.97 -16.67
C SER A 15 -14.60 6.61 -15.90
N ASP A 16 -14.45 6.00 -14.72
CA ASP A 16 -15.56 5.72 -13.81
C ASP A 16 -15.80 6.92 -12.89
N LEU A 17 -16.75 7.78 -13.28
CA LEU A 17 -17.15 8.97 -12.53
C LEU A 17 -17.90 8.66 -11.22
N ALA A 18 -18.25 7.38 -10.99
CA ALA A 18 -18.90 6.89 -9.77
C ALA A 18 -17.93 6.13 -8.85
N SER A 19 -16.65 6.02 -9.20
CA SER A 19 -15.61 5.59 -8.25
C SER A 19 -15.66 6.47 -7.00
N GLU A 20 -15.52 5.87 -5.81
CA GLU A 20 -15.68 6.58 -4.53
C GLU A 20 -14.91 7.91 -4.56
N ARG A 21 -15.67 9.01 -4.50
CA ARG A 21 -15.08 10.34 -4.39
C ARG A 21 -14.37 10.39 -3.05
N GLY A 22 -13.03 10.35 -3.08
CA GLY A 22 -12.23 10.53 -1.88
C GLY A 22 -12.69 11.78 -1.14
N VAL A 23 -12.75 11.71 0.19
CA VAL A 23 -13.21 12.77 1.10
C VAL A 23 -12.72 14.15 0.64
N SER A 24 -13.64 15.10 0.53
CA SER A 24 -13.31 16.50 0.26
C SER A 24 -12.74 17.11 1.53
N CYS A 25 -11.43 17.37 1.55
CA CYS A 25 -10.85 18.35 2.46
C CYS A 25 -10.91 19.70 1.73
N ASP A 26 -11.78 20.57 2.20
CA ASP A 26 -12.00 21.97 1.82
C ASP A 26 -10.81 22.90 2.15
N GLY A 27 -9.75 22.36 2.76
CA GLY A 27 -8.46 23.02 2.93
C GLY A 27 -8.37 23.93 4.15
N GLU A 28 -9.49 24.36 4.73
CA GLU A 28 -9.50 25.05 6.02
C GLU A 28 -9.44 24.06 7.18
N LEU A 29 -8.47 24.26 8.07
CA LEU A 29 -8.33 23.44 9.27
C LEU A 29 -9.38 23.90 10.30
N PRO A 30 -10.12 22.96 10.94
CA PRO A 30 -10.92 23.32 12.09
C PRO A 30 -10.00 23.87 13.19
N LYS A 31 -10.49 24.82 13.98
CA LYS A 31 -9.74 25.30 15.16
C LYS A 31 -9.40 24.10 16.05
N ALA A 32 -8.22 24.15 16.67
CA ALA A 32 -7.82 23.19 17.69
C ALA A 32 -8.94 23.00 18.71
N SER A 33 -9.27 21.75 19.03
CA SER A 33 -10.34 21.41 19.98
C SER A 33 -10.01 21.86 21.40
N ASP A 34 -8.73 22.09 21.69
CA ASP A 34 -8.23 22.65 22.95
C ASP A 34 -7.05 23.62 22.65
N PRO A 35 -7.14 24.90 23.08
CA PRO A 35 -6.08 25.89 22.88
C PRO A 35 -4.72 25.54 23.51
N GLU A 36 -4.71 24.66 24.52
CA GLU A 36 -3.50 24.25 25.25
C GLU A 36 -2.85 22.97 24.70
N LEU A 37 -3.40 22.37 23.63
CA LEU A 37 -2.92 21.08 23.09
C LEU A 37 -1.42 21.06 22.82
N VAL A 38 -0.88 22.14 22.25
CA VAL A 38 0.54 22.25 21.92
C VAL A 38 1.41 22.21 23.18
N GLU A 39 1.06 22.98 24.21
CA GLU A 39 1.82 23.03 25.46
C GLU A 39 1.70 21.72 26.24
N ARG A 40 0.51 21.09 26.22
CA ARG A 40 0.31 19.75 26.78
C ARG A 40 1.19 18.70 26.08
N ALA A 41 1.26 18.73 24.75
CA ALA A 41 2.10 17.83 23.97
C ALA A 41 3.59 18.02 24.27
N LYS A 42 4.08 19.28 24.34
CA LYS A 42 5.46 19.59 24.73
C LYS A 42 5.80 19.07 26.12
N LYS A 43 4.92 19.30 27.11
CA LYS A 43 5.11 18.82 28.48
C LYS A 43 5.15 17.29 28.55
N ALA A 44 4.25 16.60 27.83
CA ALA A 44 4.24 15.15 27.76
C ALA A 44 5.51 14.61 27.09
N ARG A 45 5.94 15.23 25.98
CA ARG A 45 7.17 14.87 25.29
C ARG A 45 8.40 15.03 26.18
N ALA A 46 8.52 16.15 26.88
CA ALA A 46 9.63 16.40 27.81
C ALA A 46 9.66 15.37 28.96
N ALA A 47 8.50 14.97 29.47
CA ALA A 47 8.40 13.95 30.52
C ALA A 47 8.81 12.54 30.06
N LEU A 48 8.62 12.23 28.76
CA LEU A 48 9.02 10.95 28.18
C LEU A 48 10.51 10.91 27.82
N GLY A 49 11.10 12.05 27.43
CA GLY A 49 12.51 12.16 27.06
C GLY A 49 12.90 11.14 25.97
N ASP A 50 14.08 10.55 26.11
CA ASP A 50 14.64 9.60 25.12
C ASP A 50 13.91 8.24 25.09
N ARG A 51 12.99 8.00 26.04
CA ARG A 51 12.14 6.80 26.04
C ARG A 51 11.06 6.86 24.97
N ALA A 52 10.82 8.02 24.35
CA ALA A 52 9.86 8.19 23.27
C ALA A 52 10.47 8.77 21.99
N MET A 53 10.03 8.22 20.86
CA MET A 53 10.33 8.70 19.52
C MET A 53 9.02 9.02 18.78
N ILE A 54 8.99 10.12 18.03
CA ILE A 54 7.86 10.53 17.19
C ILE A 54 8.33 10.52 15.74
N LEU A 55 7.68 9.69 14.92
CA LEU A 55 7.96 9.54 13.50
C LEU A 55 6.85 10.22 12.70
N GLY A 56 7.21 11.16 11.82
CA GLY A 56 6.26 11.93 11.02
C GLY A 56 6.36 11.64 9.52
N HIS A 57 5.30 11.13 8.91
CA HIS A 57 5.26 10.98 7.45
C HIS A 57 5.13 12.34 6.75
N HIS A 58 5.69 12.50 5.55
CA HIS A 58 5.66 13.74 4.77
C HIS A 58 4.27 14.32 4.46
N TYR A 59 3.21 13.53 4.62
CA TYR A 59 1.81 13.96 4.41
C TYR A 59 1.10 14.37 5.70
N GLN A 60 1.79 14.36 6.83
CA GLN A 60 1.24 14.90 8.07
C GLN A 60 1.15 16.43 8.00
N ARG A 61 0.20 16.97 8.76
CA ARG A 61 0.02 18.42 8.88
C ARG A 61 1.17 19.03 9.67
N ASP A 62 1.47 20.30 9.42
CA ASP A 62 2.52 21.06 10.13
C ASP A 62 2.30 21.04 11.65
N GLU A 63 1.04 21.11 12.09
CA GLU A 63 0.66 21.03 13.50
C GLU A 63 1.09 19.73 14.18
N VAL A 64 1.27 18.64 13.42
CA VAL A 64 1.78 17.35 13.89
C VAL A 64 3.27 17.22 13.66
N ILE A 65 3.75 17.61 12.46
CA ILE A 65 5.15 17.46 12.06
C ILE A 65 6.11 18.26 12.94
N GLN A 66 5.68 19.38 13.51
CA GLN A 66 6.50 20.15 14.45
C GLN A 66 6.99 19.33 15.67
N PHE A 67 6.33 18.21 15.99
CA PHE A 67 6.70 17.32 17.10
C PHE A 67 7.52 16.09 16.66
N ALA A 68 7.72 15.88 15.35
CA ALA A 68 8.42 14.71 14.85
C ALA A 68 9.93 14.83 15.05
N ASP A 69 10.55 13.78 15.60
CA ASP A 69 12.02 13.69 15.69
C ASP A 69 12.62 13.38 14.31
N ILE A 70 11.91 12.58 13.53
CA ILE A 70 12.32 12.15 12.20
C ILE A 70 11.14 12.29 11.25
N THR A 71 11.40 12.92 10.11
CA THR A 71 10.48 13.01 8.98
C THR A 71 10.98 12.17 7.81
N GLY A 72 10.06 11.52 7.08
CA GLY A 72 10.44 10.58 6.03
C GLY A 72 9.30 9.92 5.29
N ASP A 73 9.66 9.15 4.27
CA ASP A 73 8.79 8.14 3.67
C ASP A 73 8.66 6.91 4.58
N SER A 74 7.76 5.98 4.23
CA SER A 74 7.50 4.79 5.04
C SER A 74 8.74 3.92 5.28
N PHE A 75 9.66 3.83 4.32
CA PHE A 75 10.81 2.95 4.42
C PHE A 75 11.89 3.53 5.35
N LYS A 76 12.14 4.83 5.26
CA LYS A 76 13.04 5.55 6.16
C LYS A 76 12.53 5.49 7.60
N LEU A 77 11.24 5.75 7.81
CA LEU A 77 10.65 5.76 9.15
C LEU A 77 10.69 4.37 9.80
N ALA A 78 10.39 3.30 9.04
CA ALA A 78 10.45 1.95 9.58
C ALA A 78 11.88 1.52 9.97
N GLN A 79 12.90 1.89 9.17
CA GLN A 79 14.31 1.66 9.53
C GLN A 79 14.74 2.46 10.76
N ALA A 80 14.30 3.72 10.86
CA ALA A 80 14.59 4.55 12.02
C ALA A 80 14.00 3.98 13.31
N ALA A 81 12.76 3.49 13.25
CA ALA A 81 12.13 2.78 14.36
C ALA A 81 12.97 1.57 14.81
N ALA A 82 13.35 0.71 13.86
CA ALA A 82 14.10 -0.51 14.12
C ALA A 82 15.54 -0.26 14.62
N SER A 83 16.18 0.83 14.18
CA SER A 83 17.56 1.16 14.55
C SER A 83 17.66 1.86 15.91
N ASN A 84 16.55 2.39 16.43
CA ASN A 84 16.55 3.07 17.72
C ASN A 84 16.45 2.04 18.86
N THR A 85 17.52 1.88 19.63
CA THR A 85 17.59 0.93 20.74
C THR A 85 17.22 1.54 22.11
N THR A 86 16.98 2.85 22.16
CA THR A 86 16.69 3.58 23.41
C THR A 86 15.19 3.81 23.61
N ALA A 87 14.46 4.12 22.53
CA ALA A 87 13.04 4.45 22.63
C ALA A 87 12.18 3.21 22.92
N GLU A 88 11.50 3.20 24.07
CA GLU A 88 10.50 2.20 24.46
C GLU A 88 9.15 2.43 23.76
N ILE A 89 8.85 3.68 23.41
CA ILE A 89 7.57 4.08 22.81
C ILE A 89 7.84 4.82 21.50
N ILE A 90 7.19 4.39 20.43
CA ILE A 90 7.29 5.01 19.11
C ILE A 90 5.90 5.48 18.69
N PHE A 91 5.67 6.79 18.67
CA PHE A 91 4.46 7.37 18.11
C PHE A 91 4.64 7.49 16.59
N PHE A 92 3.85 6.74 15.84
CA PHE A 92 3.89 6.76 14.38
C PHE A 92 2.80 7.68 13.85
N CYS A 93 3.16 8.94 13.58
CA CYS A 93 2.29 9.92 12.93
C CYS A 93 2.23 9.64 11.42
N GLY A 94 1.40 8.67 11.06
CA GLY A 94 1.21 8.19 9.69
C GLY A 94 -0.13 7.50 9.55
N VAL A 95 -0.16 6.40 8.80
CA VAL A 95 -1.35 5.55 8.61
C VAL A 95 -1.07 4.12 9.08
N HIS A 96 -2.12 3.36 9.28
CA HIS A 96 -2.13 2.03 9.92
C HIS A 96 -1.04 1.09 9.40
N PHE A 97 -0.97 0.85 8.09
CA PHE A 97 0.02 -0.08 7.53
C PHE A 97 1.48 0.34 7.76
N MET A 98 1.74 1.65 7.93
CA MET A 98 3.09 2.15 8.19
C MET A 98 3.49 1.87 9.63
N ALA A 99 2.56 2.08 10.57
CA ALA A 99 2.74 1.73 11.98
C ALA A 99 2.94 0.21 12.14
N GLU A 100 2.13 -0.62 11.47
CA GLU A 100 2.31 -2.08 11.45
C GLU A 100 3.71 -2.47 10.94
N SER A 101 4.20 -1.81 9.89
CA SER A 101 5.54 -2.11 9.36
C SER A 101 6.68 -1.69 10.27
N ALA A 102 6.53 -0.60 11.02
CA ALA A 102 7.48 -0.27 12.08
C ALA A 102 7.45 -1.34 13.18
N ASP A 103 6.26 -1.72 13.64
CA ASP A 103 6.06 -2.71 14.69
C ASP A 103 6.68 -4.08 14.35
N ILE A 104 6.51 -4.54 13.11
CA ILE A 104 7.11 -5.77 12.57
C ILE A 104 8.65 -5.76 12.67
N LEU A 105 9.29 -4.60 12.51
CA LEU A 105 10.76 -4.48 12.47
C LEU A 105 11.38 -4.11 13.81
N THR A 106 10.59 -3.55 14.73
CA THR A 106 11.03 -3.19 16.08
C THR A 106 11.16 -4.41 17.00
N SER A 107 11.84 -4.22 18.13
CA SER A 107 12.00 -5.27 19.14
C SER A 107 10.80 -5.35 20.09
N ALA A 108 10.66 -6.46 20.83
CA ALA A 108 9.62 -6.65 21.83
C ALA A 108 9.62 -5.62 22.98
N ASN A 109 10.72 -4.89 23.17
CA ASN A 109 10.84 -3.83 24.18
C ASN A 109 10.29 -2.47 23.68
N GLN A 110 9.93 -2.38 22.40
CA GLN A 110 9.41 -1.18 21.78
C GLN A 110 7.92 -1.34 21.53
N LYS A 111 7.16 -0.27 21.79
CA LYS A 111 5.72 -0.21 21.53
C LYS A 111 5.45 0.82 20.45
N VAL A 112 4.93 0.38 19.31
CA VAL A 112 4.49 1.30 18.26
C VAL A 112 3.04 1.72 18.52
N ILE A 113 2.82 3.02 18.66
CA ILE A 113 1.52 3.63 18.90
C ILE A 113 1.11 4.43 17.66
N LEU A 114 -0.01 4.04 17.05
CA LEU A 114 -0.70 4.87 16.07
C LEU A 114 -1.70 5.77 16.82
N PRO A 115 -1.55 7.11 16.81
CA PRO A 115 -2.41 7.99 17.59
C PRO A 115 -3.89 7.93 17.21
N ASP A 116 -4.20 7.62 15.95
CA ASP A 116 -5.57 7.46 15.46
C ASP A 116 -5.69 6.18 14.62
N LEU A 117 -6.41 5.19 15.13
CA LEU A 117 -6.64 3.91 14.44
C LEU A 117 -7.48 4.08 13.16
N ALA A 118 -8.23 5.18 13.01
CA ALA A 118 -8.95 5.49 11.79
C ALA A 118 -8.05 6.06 10.67
N ALA A 119 -6.77 6.34 10.95
CA ALA A 119 -5.80 6.79 9.95
C ALA A 119 -5.43 5.63 9.00
N GLY A 120 -6.31 5.37 8.03
CA GLY A 120 -6.17 4.29 7.05
C GLY A 120 -5.59 4.72 5.71
N CYS A 121 -5.41 3.75 4.83
CA CYS A 121 -5.12 3.98 3.41
C CYS A 121 -6.09 3.15 2.60
N SER A 122 -7.05 3.82 1.96
CA SER A 122 -8.10 3.15 1.18
C SER A 122 -7.54 2.12 0.21
N MET A 123 -6.41 2.42 -0.44
CA MET A 123 -5.73 1.52 -1.36
C MET A 123 -5.17 0.26 -0.69
N ALA A 124 -4.64 0.35 0.54
CA ALA A 124 -4.14 -0.81 1.27
C ALA A 124 -5.30 -1.78 1.60
N ASP A 125 -6.49 -1.24 1.83
CA ASP A 125 -7.70 -2.00 2.14
C ASP A 125 -8.37 -2.61 0.89
N MET A 126 -7.94 -2.22 -0.33
CA MET A 126 -8.45 -2.79 -1.58
C MET A 126 -7.97 -4.23 -1.84
N ALA A 127 -7.02 -4.75 -1.07
CA ALA A 127 -6.59 -6.15 -1.10
C ALA A 127 -6.71 -6.79 0.28
N SER A 128 -7.78 -7.57 0.48
CA SER A 128 -7.95 -8.34 1.71
C SER A 128 -7.28 -9.71 1.63
N ALA A 129 -6.82 -10.24 2.76
CA ALA A 129 -6.20 -11.57 2.81
C ALA A 129 -7.10 -12.69 2.27
N PRO A 130 -8.42 -12.74 2.56
CA PRO A 130 -9.31 -13.73 1.95
C PRO A 130 -9.35 -13.66 0.42
N GLN A 131 -9.44 -12.44 -0.14
CA GLN A 131 -9.47 -12.25 -1.60
C GLN A 131 -8.15 -12.66 -2.25
N VAL A 132 -7.01 -12.33 -1.63
CA VAL A 132 -5.69 -12.69 -2.15
C VAL A 132 -5.46 -14.20 -2.06
N ASN A 133 -5.92 -14.86 -0.99
CA ASN A 133 -5.90 -16.32 -0.89
C ASN A 133 -6.75 -17.00 -1.98
N GLU A 134 -7.93 -16.45 -2.29
CA GLU A 134 -8.77 -16.97 -3.38
C GLU A 134 -8.10 -16.79 -4.75
N CYS A 135 -7.50 -15.63 -5.01
CA CYS A 135 -6.68 -15.41 -6.20
C CYS A 135 -5.57 -16.46 -6.29
N TRP A 136 -4.83 -16.65 -5.20
CA TRP A 136 -3.72 -17.60 -5.16
C TRP A 136 -4.17 -19.05 -5.39
N LYS A 137 -5.35 -19.42 -4.87
CA LYS A 137 -5.97 -20.72 -5.13
C LYS A 137 -6.25 -20.91 -6.63
N VAL A 138 -6.83 -19.91 -7.30
CA VAL A 138 -7.05 -19.98 -8.75
C VAL A 138 -5.74 -20.14 -9.52
N LEU A 139 -4.68 -19.41 -9.14
CA LEU A 139 -3.35 -19.59 -9.75
C LEU A 139 -2.78 -20.99 -9.49
N THR A 140 -3.05 -21.56 -8.33
CA THR A 140 -2.61 -22.91 -7.95
C THR A 140 -3.33 -23.97 -8.78
N ASP A 141 -4.66 -23.86 -8.89
CA ASP A 141 -5.49 -24.78 -9.68
C ASP A 141 -5.13 -24.74 -11.18
N LEU A 142 -4.66 -23.59 -11.67
CA LEU A 142 -4.15 -23.42 -13.02
C LEU A 142 -2.70 -23.91 -13.22
N GLY A 143 -2.00 -24.28 -12.16
CA GLY A 143 -0.61 -24.72 -12.19
C GLY A 143 0.43 -23.59 -12.26
N VAL A 144 0.01 -22.32 -12.27
CA VAL A 144 0.90 -21.16 -12.48
C VAL A 144 1.36 -20.49 -11.17
N ALA A 145 0.85 -20.91 -10.01
CA ALA A 145 1.27 -20.34 -8.73
C ALA A 145 2.76 -20.56 -8.44
N LYS A 146 3.33 -21.71 -8.84
CA LYS A 146 4.75 -22.05 -8.57
C LYS A 146 5.75 -21.16 -9.32
N GLU A 147 5.33 -20.61 -10.45
CA GLU A 147 6.11 -19.69 -11.29
C GLU A 147 5.72 -18.22 -11.08
N THR A 148 4.75 -17.96 -10.17
CA THR A 148 4.31 -16.60 -9.84
C THR A 148 5.00 -16.12 -8.57
N ILE A 149 5.63 -14.95 -8.62
CA ILE A 149 6.24 -14.30 -7.47
C ILE A 149 5.35 -13.12 -7.03
N PRO A 150 4.81 -13.12 -5.80
CA PRO A 150 4.03 -11.99 -5.33
C PRO A 150 4.97 -10.81 -4.98
N VAL A 151 4.63 -9.63 -5.47
CA VAL A 151 5.27 -8.37 -5.12
C VAL A 151 4.20 -7.46 -4.55
N THR A 152 4.32 -7.08 -3.28
CA THR A 152 3.34 -6.19 -2.65
C THR A 152 3.94 -4.83 -2.38
N TYR A 153 3.20 -3.77 -2.71
CA TYR A 153 3.57 -2.43 -2.32
C TYR A 153 3.46 -2.28 -0.79
N MET A 154 4.33 -1.44 -0.21
CA MET A 154 4.38 -1.11 1.22
C MET A 154 2.99 -0.73 1.78
N ASN A 155 2.19 -0.05 0.96
CA ASN A 155 0.79 0.30 1.20
C ASN A 155 -0.13 -0.94 1.10
N SER A 156 0.08 -1.89 2.00
CA SER A 156 -0.69 -3.12 2.16
C SER A 156 -0.71 -3.55 3.62
N THR A 157 -1.72 -4.31 4.04
CA THR A 157 -1.83 -4.77 5.45
C THR A 157 -0.70 -5.74 5.82
N ALA A 158 -0.42 -5.87 7.11
CA ALA A 158 0.50 -6.89 7.62
C ALA A 158 0.13 -8.32 7.14
N ALA A 159 -1.17 -8.62 7.00
CA ALA A 159 -1.64 -9.91 6.50
C ALA A 159 -1.20 -10.16 5.04
N ILE A 160 -1.29 -9.15 4.18
CA ILE A 160 -0.79 -9.26 2.80
C ILE A 160 0.73 -9.39 2.77
N LYS A 161 1.46 -8.62 3.60
CA LYS A 161 2.92 -8.76 3.73
C LYS A 161 3.31 -10.19 4.16
N SER A 162 2.58 -10.77 5.11
CA SER A 162 2.78 -12.17 5.53
C SER A 162 2.51 -13.16 4.40
N PHE A 163 1.41 -12.99 3.65
CA PHE A 163 1.12 -13.81 2.47
C PHE A 163 2.24 -13.72 1.44
N THR A 164 2.72 -12.52 1.13
CA THR A 164 3.80 -12.29 0.19
C THR A 164 5.09 -13.00 0.62
N GLY A 165 5.50 -12.84 1.88
CA GLY A 165 6.68 -13.52 2.42
C GLY A 165 6.56 -15.05 2.41
N LYS A 166 5.41 -15.60 2.80
CA LYS A 166 5.15 -17.05 2.80
C LYS A 166 5.24 -17.69 1.41
N ASN A 167 4.95 -16.91 0.36
CA ASN A 167 4.99 -17.37 -1.03
C ASN A 167 6.25 -16.90 -1.77
N GLY A 168 7.35 -16.64 -1.05
CA GLY A 168 8.67 -16.34 -1.65
C GLY A 168 8.75 -14.98 -2.33
N GLY A 169 7.81 -14.08 -2.05
CA GLY A 169 7.73 -12.76 -2.63
C GLY A 169 8.52 -11.68 -1.89
N THR A 170 8.28 -10.42 -2.26
CA THR A 170 8.93 -9.26 -1.64
C THR A 170 8.00 -8.05 -1.50
N VAL A 171 8.33 -7.18 -0.55
CA VAL A 171 7.68 -5.87 -0.37
C VAL A 171 8.47 -4.81 -1.13
N CYS A 172 7.78 -3.92 -1.84
CA CYS A 172 8.40 -2.80 -2.54
C CYS A 172 7.85 -1.45 -2.09
N THR A 173 8.53 -0.37 -2.46
CA THR A 173 8.04 1.00 -2.45
C THR A 173 7.97 1.54 -3.88
N SER A 174 7.36 2.71 -4.09
CA SER A 174 7.40 3.37 -5.40
C SER A 174 8.83 3.65 -5.89
N SER A 175 9.75 3.96 -4.96
CA SER A 175 11.16 4.24 -5.26
C SER A 175 11.99 3.00 -5.62
N ASN A 176 11.55 1.79 -5.27
CA ASN A 176 12.30 0.56 -5.54
C ASN A 176 11.52 -0.52 -6.32
N ALA A 177 10.30 -0.21 -6.80
CA ALA A 177 9.43 -1.16 -7.50
C ALA A 177 10.11 -1.83 -8.71
N LYS A 178 10.88 -1.08 -9.50
CA LYS A 178 11.67 -1.63 -10.62
C LYS A 178 12.61 -2.74 -10.14
N ARG A 179 13.39 -2.46 -9.09
CA ARG A 179 14.35 -3.44 -8.53
C ARG A 179 13.63 -4.67 -8.00
N ALA A 180 12.53 -4.48 -7.29
CA ALA A 180 11.74 -5.58 -6.75
C ALA A 180 11.13 -6.48 -7.85
N MET A 181 10.57 -5.89 -8.91
CA MET A 181 10.01 -6.65 -10.02
C MET A 181 11.09 -7.32 -10.89
N SER A 182 12.24 -6.67 -11.13
CA SER A 182 13.38 -7.33 -11.80
C SER A 182 13.83 -8.57 -11.03
N TRP A 183 14.03 -8.45 -9.72
CA TRP A 183 14.35 -9.59 -8.85
C TRP A 183 13.26 -10.68 -8.89
N ALA A 184 11.99 -10.29 -8.91
CA ALA A 184 10.89 -11.26 -8.99
C ALA A 184 10.94 -12.08 -10.29
N PHE A 185 11.26 -11.45 -11.44
CA PHE A 185 11.44 -12.15 -12.71
C PHE A 185 12.72 -13.01 -12.79
N GLU A 186 13.69 -12.81 -11.90
CA GLU A 186 14.82 -13.74 -11.74
C GLU A 186 14.42 -15.01 -10.95
N LYS A 187 13.32 -14.96 -10.21
CA LYS A 187 12.84 -16.04 -9.33
C LYS A 187 11.68 -16.85 -9.92
N GLY A 188 10.90 -16.24 -10.82
CA GLY A 188 9.78 -16.89 -11.49
C GLY A 188 9.45 -16.21 -12.80
N GLU A 189 8.45 -16.74 -13.49
CA GLU A 189 8.06 -16.27 -14.83
C GLU A 189 6.97 -15.20 -14.79
N LYS A 190 6.27 -15.07 -13.65
CA LYS A 190 5.13 -14.17 -13.47
C LYS A 190 5.22 -13.38 -12.18
N VAL A 191 4.61 -12.21 -12.16
CA VAL A 191 4.47 -11.37 -10.96
C VAL A 191 3.00 -11.15 -10.63
N LEU A 192 2.60 -11.44 -9.38
CA LEU A 192 1.34 -10.95 -8.81
C LEU A 192 1.64 -9.63 -8.08
N PHE A 193 1.23 -8.50 -8.66
CA PHE A 193 1.51 -7.18 -8.10
C PHE A 193 0.32 -6.65 -7.29
N LEU A 194 0.52 -6.39 -6.00
CA LEU A 194 -0.51 -5.96 -5.04
C LEU A 194 -0.20 -4.58 -4.44
N PRO A 195 -1.20 -3.82 -3.96
CA PRO A 195 -2.56 -3.77 -4.47
C PRO A 195 -2.69 -2.79 -5.65
N ASP A 196 -1.68 -1.95 -5.92
CA ASP A 196 -1.79 -0.82 -6.85
C ASP A 196 -1.52 -1.23 -8.31
N GLN A 197 -2.57 -1.24 -9.12
CA GLN A 197 -2.47 -1.57 -10.54
C GLN A 197 -1.58 -0.59 -11.32
N HIS A 198 -1.54 0.69 -10.93
CA HIS A 198 -0.85 1.73 -11.67
C HIS A 198 0.65 1.66 -11.41
N LEU A 199 1.06 1.48 -10.14
CA LEU A 199 2.46 1.27 -9.82
C LEU A 199 3.00 0.01 -10.52
N GLY A 200 2.27 -1.11 -10.43
CA GLY A 200 2.65 -2.35 -11.08
C GLY A 200 2.73 -2.22 -12.61
N ARG A 201 1.71 -1.62 -13.24
CA ARG A 201 1.66 -1.42 -14.70
C ARG A 201 2.76 -0.48 -15.19
N ASN A 202 2.95 0.66 -14.53
CA ASN A 202 3.99 1.62 -14.92
C ASN A 202 5.38 1.01 -14.78
N THR A 203 5.61 0.24 -13.73
CA THR A 203 6.88 -0.47 -13.55
C THR A 203 7.09 -1.51 -14.66
N ALA A 204 6.09 -2.36 -14.93
CA ALA A 204 6.15 -3.37 -15.97
C ALA A 204 6.42 -2.77 -17.36
N VAL A 205 5.64 -1.76 -17.75
CA VAL A 205 5.66 -1.23 -19.12
C VAL A 205 6.79 -0.23 -19.32
N LEU A 206 6.84 0.81 -18.47
CA LEU A 206 7.76 1.92 -18.68
C LEU A 206 9.17 1.61 -18.17
N SER A 207 9.30 0.84 -17.09
CA SER A 207 10.60 0.60 -16.45
C SER A 207 11.27 -0.71 -16.86
N LEU A 208 10.48 -1.73 -17.25
CA LEU A 208 10.96 -3.06 -17.64
C LEU A 208 10.73 -3.39 -19.13
N GLY A 209 10.06 -2.52 -19.88
CA GLY A 209 9.88 -2.67 -21.32
C GLY A 209 8.88 -3.76 -21.74
N LEU A 210 8.03 -4.23 -20.81
CA LEU A 210 6.92 -5.12 -21.15
C LEU A 210 5.84 -4.37 -21.94
N SER A 211 5.03 -5.11 -22.67
CA SER A 211 3.86 -4.59 -23.35
C SER A 211 2.64 -4.54 -22.43
N LEU A 212 1.62 -3.76 -22.81
CA LEU A 212 0.34 -3.79 -22.10
C LEU A 212 -0.32 -5.17 -22.15
N SER A 213 -0.10 -5.94 -23.23
CA SER A 213 -0.60 -7.31 -23.37
C SER A 213 0.09 -8.32 -22.44
N ASP A 214 1.27 -8.01 -21.90
CA ASP A 214 1.92 -8.84 -20.88
C ASP A 214 1.23 -8.71 -19.50
N CYS A 215 0.34 -7.73 -19.34
CA CYS A 215 -0.32 -7.41 -18.07
C CYS A 215 -1.82 -7.73 -18.12
N VAL A 216 -2.33 -8.39 -17.09
CA VAL A 216 -3.77 -8.59 -16.86
C VAL A 216 -4.21 -7.94 -15.56
N LEU A 217 -5.48 -7.56 -15.46
CA LEU A 217 -6.04 -6.90 -14.27
C LEU A 217 -6.95 -7.86 -13.51
N TRP A 218 -6.54 -8.28 -12.33
CA TRP A 218 -7.32 -9.10 -11.43
C TRP A 218 -8.31 -8.25 -10.63
N ASN A 219 -9.62 -8.46 -10.87
CA ASN A 219 -10.68 -7.86 -10.09
C ASN A 219 -11.21 -8.84 -9.03
N PRO A 220 -10.93 -8.63 -7.72
CA PRO A 220 -11.31 -9.59 -6.67
C PRO A 220 -12.83 -9.77 -6.48
N TRP A 221 -13.64 -8.92 -7.10
CA TRP A 221 -15.11 -8.97 -7.04
C TRP A 221 -15.73 -9.79 -8.17
N LYS A 222 -14.92 -10.40 -9.04
CA LYS A 222 -15.38 -11.25 -10.14
C LYS A 222 -14.82 -12.67 -9.97
N PRO A 223 -15.57 -13.72 -10.39
CA PRO A 223 -15.02 -15.06 -10.50
C PRO A 223 -13.71 -15.03 -11.32
N ARG A 224 -12.66 -15.68 -10.80
CA ARG A 224 -11.33 -15.76 -11.45
C ARG A 224 -10.75 -14.39 -11.83
N GLY A 225 -11.01 -13.35 -11.05
CA GLY A 225 -10.53 -12.00 -11.35
C GLY A 225 -11.25 -11.33 -12.52
N GLY A 226 -12.26 -11.98 -13.12
CA GLY A 226 -12.88 -11.57 -14.38
C GLY A 226 -12.03 -11.89 -15.62
N LEU A 227 -11.10 -12.85 -15.50
CA LEU A 227 -10.18 -13.30 -16.54
C LEU A 227 -10.49 -14.74 -16.94
N THR A 228 -10.15 -15.06 -18.19
CA THR A 228 -10.08 -16.43 -18.69
C THR A 228 -8.81 -17.13 -18.21
N ASP A 229 -8.81 -18.45 -18.28
CA ASP A 229 -7.65 -19.27 -17.92
C ASP A 229 -6.43 -18.94 -18.78
N ASP A 230 -6.65 -18.70 -20.07
CA ASP A 230 -5.57 -18.39 -21.02
C ASP A 230 -5.02 -16.98 -20.78
N GLU A 231 -5.84 -16.01 -20.41
CA GLU A 231 -5.34 -14.68 -19.99
C GLU A 231 -4.44 -14.81 -18.75
N ILE A 232 -4.82 -15.62 -17.76
CA ILE A 232 -4.02 -15.82 -16.56
C ILE A 232 -2.71 -16.55 -16.88
N ARG A 233 -2.76 -17.62 -17.69
CA ARG A 233 -1.57 -18.40 -18.07
C ARG A 233 -0.61 -17.61 -18.94
N ASN A 234 -1.10 -16.76 -19.85
CA ASN A 234 -0.24 -16.04 -20.79
C ASN A 234 0.30 -14.71 -20.23
N ALA A 235 -0.29 -14.17 -19.16
CA ALA A 235 0.20 -12.96 -18.52
C ALA A 235 1.60 -13.15 -17.90
N LYS A 236 2.42 -12.09 -17.94
CA LYS A 236 3.64 -11.97 -17.14
C LYS A 236 3.41 -11.20 -15.84
N VAL A 237 2.44 -10.28 -15.83
CA VAL A 237 2.10 -9.49 -14.64
C VAL A 237 0.59 -9.54 -14.41
N ILE A 238 0.19 -10.05 -13.24
CA ILE A 238 -1.18 -10.01 -12.75
C ILE A 238 -1.28 -8.82 -11.80
N LEU A 239 -1.95 -7.76 -12.23
CA LEU A 239 -2.12 -6.52 -11.48
C LEU A 239 -3.38 -6.63 -10.62
N TRP A 240 -3.28 -6.35 -9.34
CA TRP A 240 -4.47 -6.23 -8.49
C TRP A 240 -5.23 -4.95 -8.80
N ARG A 241 -6.57 -5.00 -8.84
CA ARG A 241 -7.43 -3.83 -9.09
C ARG A 241 -7.56 -2.89 -7.87
N GLY A 242 -6.45 -2.48 -7.29
CA GLY A 242 -6.37 -1.37 -6.33
C GLY A 242 -5.77 -0.12 -6.98
N HIS A 243 -6.03 1.04 -6.38
CA HIS A 243 -5.51 2.34 -6.82
C HIS A 243 -5.58 3.37 -5.68
N CYS A 244 -4.76 4.42 -5.78
CA CYS A 244 -4.83 5.54 -4.84
C CYS A 244 -5.88 6.55 -5.30
N SER A 245 -6.93 6.78 -4.49
CA SER A 245 -8.00 7.74 -4.82
C SER A 245 -7.51 9.20 -4.89
N VAL A 246 -6.40 9.53 -4.22
CA VAL A 246 -5.76 10.85 -4.32
C VAL A 246 -5.11 11.02 -5.69
N HIS A 247 -4.30 10.06 -6.13
CA HIS A 247 -3.66 10.12 -7.46
C HIS A 247 -4.67 9.95 -8.59
N GLY A 248 -5.82 9.32 -8.34
CA GLY A 248 -6.94 9.25 -9.28
C GLY A 248 -7.60 10.60 -9.59
N ARG A 249 -7.28 11.68 -8.86
CA ARG A 249 -7.78 13.03 -9.13
C ARG A 249 -7.06 13.73 -10.29
N PHE A 250 -5.90 13.23 -10.71
CA PHE A 250 -5.15 13.79 -11.82
C PHE A 250 -5.62 13.22 -13.16
N SER A 251 -5.66 14.07 -14.18
CA SER A 251 -6.06 13.76 -15.54
C SER A 251 -5.13 14.51 -16.50
N LEU A 252 -5.25 14.28 -17.81
CA LEU A 252 -4.49 15.07 -18.79
C LEU A 252 -4.91 16.55 -18.81
N ALA A 253 -6.06 16.89 -18.23
CA ALA A 253 -6.61 18.25 -18.24
C ALA A 253 -6.28 19.08 -17.00
N ASN A 254 -5.69 18.50 -15.95
CA ASN A 254 -5.38 19.18 -14.69
C ASN A 254 -4.04 18.76 -14.09
#